data_AF-A0A7X7WI77-F1
#
_entry.id   AF-A0A7X7WI77-F1
#
_cell.length_a   1.000
_cell.length_b   1.000
_cell.length_c   1.000
_cell.angle_alpha   90.00
_cell.angle_beta   90.00
_cell.angle_gamma   90.00
#
_symmetry.space_group_name_H-M   'P 1'
#
loop_
_entity.id
_entity.type
_entity.pdbx_description
1 polymer ?
#
loop_
_entity_poly.entity_id
_entity_poly.type
_entity_poly.pdbx_seq_one_letter_code
_entity_poly.pdbx_strand_id
1 'polypeptide(L)' 'MFKIPAKFLAFIIKIYQVTIGPALPAQCRYYPSCSEYTRQAILQKGVFRGIMLGVWRILRCNPWSRGGYDPVK' A
#
# COMPACT_ATOMS: atom_id res chain seq x y z
N MET A 1 -6.54 -17.47 -10.94
CA MET A 1 -7.88 -17.09 -11.45
C MET A 1 -8.69 -16.21 -10.48
N PHE A 2 -8.07 -15.43 -9.58
CA PHE A 2 -8.74 -14.50 -8.62
C PHE A 2 -8.29 -13.03 -8.80
N LYS A 3 -8.17 -12.54 -10.05
CA LYS A 3 -7.64 -11.19 -10.34
C LYS A 3 -8.70 -10.07 -10.38
N ILE A 4 -9.99 -10.42 -10.44
CA ILE A 4 -11.11 -9.47 -10.46
C ILE A 4 -11.25 -8.70 -9.13
N PRO A 5 -11.29 -9.36 -7.94
CA PRO A 5 -11.41 -8.63 -6.69
C PRO A 5 -10.19 -7.77 -6.39
N ALA A 6 -9.00 -8.21 -6.82
CA ALA A 6 -7.75 -7.46 -6.64
C ALA A 6 -7.75 -6.12 -7.38
N LYS A 7 -8.26 -6.07 -8.62
CA LYS A 7 -8.34 -4.83 -9.39
C LYS A 7 -9.35 -3.86 -8.80
N PHE A 8 -10.50 -4.36 -8.34
CA PHE A 8 -11.51 -3.53 -7.68
C PHE A 8 -10.99 -2.91 -6.39
N LEU A 9 -10.33 -3.70 -5.53
CA LEU A 9 -9.73 -3.18 -4.29
C LEU A 9 -8.61 -2.16 -4.58
N ALA A 10 -7.75 -2.46 -5.56
CA ALA A 10 -6.70 -1.54 -5.97
C ALA A 10 -7.26 -0.22 -6.53
N PHE A 11 -8.42 -0.26 -7.18
CA PHE A 11 -9.11 0.93 -7.66
C PHE A 11 -9.69 1.77 -6.52
N ILE A 12 -10.31 1.15 -5.51
CA ILE A 12 -10.76 1.84 -4.30
C ILE A 12 -9.59 2.53 -3.60
N ILE A 13 -8.45 1.84 -3.45
CA ILE A 13 -7.24 2.41 -2.85
C ILE A 13 -6.74 3.60 -3.68
N LYS A 14 -6.81 3.52 -5.02
CA LYS A 14 -6.44 4.63 -5.91
C LYS A 14 -7.35 5.85 -5.71
N ILE A 15 -8.66 5.65 -5.59
CA ILE A 15 -9.60 6.74 -5.29
C ILE A 15 -9.23 7.38 -3.96
N TYR A 16 -9.03 6.59 -2.91
CA TYR A 16 -8.60 7.09 -1.60
C TYR A 16 -7.29 7.90 -1.68
N GLN A 17 -6.30 7.43 -2.44
CA GLN A 17 -5.04 8.14 -2.63
C GLN A 17 -5.23 9.49 -3.34
N VAL A 18 -6.15 9.60 -4.29
CA VAL A 18 -6.38 10.84 -5.05
C VAL A 18 -7.25 11.82 -4.27
N THR A 19 -8.23 11.32 -3.51
CA THR A 19 -9.14 12.18 -2.74
C THR A 19 -8.58 12.61 -1.39
N ILE A 20 -7.90 11.70 -0.67
CA ILE A 20 -7.40 11.96 0.69
C ILE A 20 -5.88 12.18 0.70
N GLY A 21 -5.14 11.61 -0.26
CA GLY A 21 -3.68 11.77 -0.33
C GLY A 21 -3.16 13.21 -0.36
N PRO A 22 -3.79 14.17 -1.07
CA PRO A 22 -3.36 15.57 -1.06
C PRO A 22 -3.56 16.27 0.28
N ALA A 23 -4.52 15.78 1.09
CA ALA A 23 -4.84 16.33 2.40
C ALA A 23 -4.04 15.68 3.55
N LEU A 24 -3.35 14.57 3.27
CA LEU A 24 -2.53 13.86 4.25
C LEU A 24 -1.07 14.33 4.15
N PRO A 25 -0.42 14.70 5.27
CA PRO A 25 1.02 14.93 5.26
C PRO A 25 1.76 13.64 4.88
N ALA A 26 2.98 13.77 4.35
CA ALA A 26 3.83 12.63 4.02
C ALA A 26 4.28 11.87 5.28
N GLN A 27 3.38 11.04 5.83
CA GLN A 27 3.61 10.25 7.05
C GLN A 27 4.35 8.94 6.77
N CYS A 28 4.31 8.46 5.51
CA CYS A 28 4.98 7.22 5.15
C CYS A 28 6.49 7.41 5.09
N ARG A 29 7.23 6.68 5.93
CA ARG A 29 8.70 6.64 5.89
C ARG A 29 9.28 5.81 4.76
N TYR A 30 8.50 4.91 4.19
CA TYR A 30 8.95 4.06 3.10
C TYR A 30 8.44 4.57 1.75
N TYR A 31 9.27 4.42 0.71
CA TYR A 31 8.90 4.68 -0.68
C TYR A 31 8.87 3.36 -1.47
N PRO A 32 7.81 3.07 -2.24
CA PRO A 32 6.56 3.81 -2.32
C PRO A 32 5.79 3.79 -0.98
N SER A 33 4.85 4.73 -0.81
CA SER A 33 4.03 4.89 0.40
C SER A 33 3.31 3.60 0.78
N CYS A 34 2.89 3.45 2.05
CA CYS A 34 2.24 2.22 2.51
C CYS A 34 0.96 1.89 1.73
N SER A 35 0.16 2.90 1.34
CA SER A 35 -1.03 2.71 0.52
C SER A 35 -0.68 2.25 -0.90
N GLU A 36 0.34 2.85 -1.51
CA GLU A 36 0.78 2.47 -2.86
C GLU A 36 1.45 1.10 -2.89
N TYR A 37 2.26 0.78 -1.87
CA TYR A 37 2.80 -0.56 -1.64
C TYR A 37 1.67 -1.59 -1.52
N THR A 38 0.63 -1.31 -0.72
CA THR A 38 -0.52 -2.20 -0.55
C THR A 38 -1.26 -2.42 -1.87
N ARG A 39 -1.48 -1.34 -2.64
CA ARG A 39 -2.10 -1.40 -3.98
C ARG A 39 -1.30 -2.30 -4.92
N GLN A 40 0.03 -2.12 -4.99
CA GLN A 40 0.91 -2.93 -5.81
C GLN A 40 0.95 -4.39 -5.33
N ALA A 41 0.99 -4.62 -4.02
CA ALA A 41 1.04 -5.95 -3.43
C ALA A 41 -0.25 -6.74 -3.73
N ILE A 42 -1.41 -6.09 -3.68
CA ILE A 42 -2.69 -6.70 -4.07
C ILE A 42 -2.70 -7.07 -5.56
N LEU A 43 -2.19 -6.20 -6.43
CA LEU A 43 -2.14 -6.43 -7.87
C LEU A 43 -1.15 -7.55 -8.25
N GLN A 44 -0.01 -7.64 -7.58
CA GLN A 44 1.06 -8.59 -7.91
C GLN A 44 0.91 -9.94 -7.18
N LYS A 45 0.57 -9.95 -5.89
CA LYS A 45 0.53 -11.15 -5.04
C LYS A 45 -0.89 -11.64 -4.73
N GLY A 46 -1.92 -10.90 -5.15
CA GLY A 46 -3.32 -11.19 -4.85
C GLY A 46 -3.81 -10.54 -3.55
N VAL A 47 -5.13 -10.53 -3.34
CA VAL A 47 -5.78 -9.76 -2.27
C VAL A 47 -5.27 -10.13 -0.88
N PHE A 48 -5.34 -11.40 -0.49
CA PHE A 48 -4.96 -11.83 0.87
C PHE A 48 -3.50 -11.52 1.19
N ARG A 49 -2.58 -11.92 0.31
CA ARG A 49 -1.15 -11.72 0.52
C ARG A 49 -0.77 -10.24 0.42
N GLY A 50 -1.42 -9.50 -0.49
CA GLY A 50 -1.24 -8.06 -0.64
C GLY A 50 -1.69 -7.28 0.59
N ILE A 51 -2.84 -7.63 1.18
CA ILE A 51 -3.32 -7.02 2.42
C ILE A 51 -2.37 -7.36 3.58
N MET A 52 -1.96 -8.61 3.76
CA MET A 52 -1.02 -8.96 4.84
C MET A 52 0.30 -8.18 4.74
N LEU A 53 0.87 -8.07 3.54
CA LEU A 53 2.10 -7.30 3.30
C LEU A 53 1.89 -5.80 3.57
N GLY A 54 0.76 -5.25 3.14
CA GLY A 54 0.38 -3.86 3.39
C GLY A 54 0.23 -3.54 4.87
N VAL A 55 -0.55 -4.34 5.60
CA VAL A 55 -0.76 -4.21 7.04
C VAL A 55 0.56 -4.32 7.79
N TRP A 56 1.38 -5.31 7.47
CA TRP A 56 2.68 -5.48 8.12
C TRP A 56 3.63 -4.29 7.87
N ARG A 57 3.54 -3.65 6.69
CA ARG A 57 4.30 -2.44 6.41
C ARG A 57 3.77 -1.23 7.18
N ILE A 58 2.46 -1.07 7.31
CA ILE A 58 1.84 0.00 8.11
C ILE A 58 2.29 -0.11 9.57
N LEU A 59 2.27 -1.32 10.15
CA LEU A 59 2.72 -1.55 11.52
C LEU A 59 4.20 -1.17 11.74
N ARG A 60 5.05 -1.39 10.73
CA ARG A 60 6.47 -1.00 10.75
C ARG A 60 6.70 0.47 10.35
N CYS A 61 5.69 1.16 9.84
CA CYS A 61 5.79 2.54 9.40
C CYS A 61 5.57 3.49 10.58
N ASN A 62 6.53 3.53 11.50
CA ASN A 62 6.51 4.37 12.69
C ASN A 62 7.72 5.33 12.74
N PRO A 63 7.71 6.33 13.64
CA PRO A 63 8.81 7.30 13.83
C PRO A 63 10.15 6.72 14.30
N TRP A 64 10.27 5.42 14.52
CA TRP A 64 11.54 4.75 14.83
C TRP A 64 12.09 3.93 13.66
N SER A 65 11.33 3.79 12.58
CA SER A 65 11.74 3.07 11.38
C SER A 65 12.72 3.88 10.53
N ARG A 66 13.85 3.33 10.09
CA ARG A 66 14.77 4.07 9.19
C ARG A 66 14.09 4.55 7.89
N GLY A 67 12.99 3.92 7.49
CA GLY A 67 12.37 4.20 6.20
C GLY A 67 13.24 3.75 5.04
N GLY A 68 12.91 4.21 3.83
CA GLY A 68 13.70 3.96 2.62
C GLY A 68 12.93 3.30 1.48
N TYR A 69 13.67 2.91 0.44
CA TYR A 69 13.10 2.30 -0.77
C TYR A 69 12.82 0.81 -0.56
N ASP A 70 11.54 0.43 -0.55
CA ASP A 70 11.10 -0.96 -0.39
C ASP A 70 9.91 -1.23 -1.32
N PRO A 71 10.15 -1.48 -2.62
CA PRO A 71 9.09 -1.84 -3.55
C PRO A 71 8.62 -3.29 -3.35
N VAL A 72 7.41 -3.59 -3.83
CA VAL A 72 6.93 -4.97 -3.87
C VAL A 72 7.79 -5.76 -4.87
N LYS A 73 8.43 -6.83 -4.39
CA LYS A 73 9.10 -7.87 -5.19
C LYS A 73 8.12 -8.96 -5.56
#